data_AF-A0A522GV71-F1
#
_entry.id   AF-A0A522GV71-F1
#
_cell.length_a   1.000
_cell.length_b   1.000
_cell.length_c   1.000
_cell.angle_alpha   90.00
_cell.angle_beta   90.00
_cell.angle_gamma   90.00
#
_symmetry.space_group_name_H-M   'P 1'
#
loop_
_entity.id
_entity.type
_entity.pdbx_description
1 polymer ?
#
loop_
_entity_poly.entity_id
_entity_poly.type
_entity_poly.pdbx_seq_one_letter_code
_entity_poly.pdbx_strand_id
1 'polypeptide(L)'
;MLRLSAGLTLGRRRGLLLGGILLAGLGGWSMASAAPTALSGPIAKAVAAGRQSFLHDTFGGNGKTCSSCHTAAGQGPTMTPNGGHFPSLDAAATHFPRYNARAGHVITLQDQIRACVTGALGGKPPAPDSVTMTELVSYLTSLSQGKPMDMGR
;
A
#
# COMPACT_ATOMS: atom_id res chain seq x y z
N MET A 1 -6.60 29.65 -55.05
CA MET A 1 -7.30 30.81 -55.64
C MET A 1 -8.29 31.30 -54.59
N LEU A 2 -8.00 32.41 -53.91
CA LEU A 2 -8.75 33.69 -54.02
C LEU A 2 -10.17 33.54 -53.43
N ARG A 3 -10.64 34.25 -52.40
CA ARG A 3 -10.45 35.66 -51.98
C ARG A 3 -10.92 35.88 -50.54
N LEU A 4 -10.32 36.89 -49.90
CA LEU A 4 -10.88 37.66 -48.78
C LEU A 4 -12.31 38.15 -49.08
N SER A 5 -13.09 38.42 -48.03
CA SER A 5 -13.79 39.70 -47.85
C SER A 5 -14.43 39.81 -46.46
N ALA A 6 -14.07 40.89 -45.78
CA ALA A 6 -14.65 41.36 -44.52
C ALA A 6 -16.02 42.02 -44.74
N GLY A 7 -16.84 42.05 -43.69
CA GLY A 7 -18.09 42.81 -43.62
C GLY A 7 -18.29 43.40 -42.23
N LEU A 8 -18.33 44.74 -42.19
CA LEU A 8 -18.71 45.65 -41.09
C LEU A 8 -20.04 45.21 -40.43
N THR A 9 -20.36 45.52 -39.18
CA THR A 9 -20.69 46.87 -38.71
C THR A 9 -20.61 47.06 -37.19
N LEU A 10 -20.17 48.27 -36.85
CA LEU A 10 -20.09 48.92 -35.56
C LEU A 10 -21.46 49.07 -34.87
N GLY A 11 -21.60 48.57 -33.64
CA GLY A 11 -22.75 48.79 -32.76
C GLY A 11 -22.30 49.32 -31.40
N ARG A 12 -22.17 50.64 -31.28
CA ARG A 12 -21.80 51.34 -30.04
C ARG A 12 -23.01 51.42 -29.10
N ARG A 13 -22.94 50.78 -27.92
CA ARG A 13 -23.74 51.22 -26.76
C ARG A 13 -22.86 51.26 -25.51
N ARG A 14 -22.64 52.50 -25.05
CA ARG A 14 -22.06 52.85 -23.76
C ARG A 14 -23.02 52.39 -22.66
N GLY A 15 -22.52 51.61 -21.70
CA GLY A 15 -23.18 51.32 -20.45
C GLY A 15 -22.11 51.23 -19.37
N LEU A 16 -21.82 52.36 -18.72
CA LEU A 16 -21.00 52.41 -17.52
C LEU A 16 -21.93 52.06 -16.36
N LEU A 17 -21.78 50.88 -15.76
CA LEU A 17 -22.36 50.59 -14.45
C LEU A 17 -21.30 49.90 -13.57
N LEU A 18 -20.90 50.68 -12.58
CA LEU A 18 -20.15 50.30 -11.39
C LEU A 18 -20.90 49.20 -10.63
N GLY A 19 -20.14 48.31 -9.98
CA GLY A 19 -20.61 47.61 -8.78
C GLY A 19 -20.45 46.11 -8.81
N GLY A 20 -19.56 45.61 -7.95
CA GLY A 20 -19.55 44.21 -7.55
C GLY A 20 -18.17 43.57 -7.56
N ILE A 21 -17.28 44.01 -6.67
CA ILE A 21 -16.18 43.16 -6.21
C ILE A 21 -16.83 41.99 -5.47
N LEU A 22 -17.04 40.87 -6.16
CA LEU A 22 -17.30 39.59 -5.50
C LEU A 22 -15.98 39.12 -4.90
N LEU A 23 -15.74 39.50 -3.65
CA LEU A 23 -14.82 38.81 -2.75
C LEU A 23 -15.39 37.40 -2.54
N ALA A 24 -15.13 36.50 -3.48
CA ALA A 24 -15.26 35.08 -3.25
C ALA A 24 -14.21 34.75 -2.18
N GLY A 25 -14.67 34.68 -0.93
CA GLY A 25 -13.84 34.30 0.20
C GLY A 25 -13.15 33.00 -0.12
N LEU A 26 -11.82 33.06 -0.19
CA LEU A 26 -10.93 31.91 -0.22
C LEU A 26 -10.97 31.22 1.16
N GLY A 27 -12.15 30.72 1.54
CA GLY A 27 -12.30 29.77 2.63
C GLY A 27 -11.76 28.43 2.14
N GLY A 28 -10.44 28.35 1.97
CA GLY A 28 -9.76 27.10 1.67
C GLY A 28 -10.05 26.14 2.80
N TRP A 29 -10.85 25.11 2.52
CA TRP A 29 -10.97 23.98 3.42
C TRP A 29 -9.60 23.29 3.43
N SER A 30 -8.80 23.60 4.46
CA SER A 30 -7.56 22.90 4.71
C SER A 30 -7.87 21.43 4.98
N MET A 31 -7.79 20.62 3.94
CA MET A 31 -7.63 19.18 4.04
C MET A 31 -6.22 18.93 4.59
N ALA A 32 -6.02 19.12 5.89
CA ALA A 32 -4.79 18.73 6.54
C ALA A 32 -4.70 17.20 6.48
N SER A 33 -4.02 16.68 5.45
CA SER A 33 -3.61 15.29 5.41
C SER A 33 -2.65 15.07 6.58
N ALA A 34 -3.14 14.47 7.66
CA ALA A 34 -2.29 14.06 8.76
C ALA A 34 -1.28 13.05 8.22
N ALA A 35 0.00 13.42 8.21
CA ALA A 35 1.07 12.48 7.95
C ALA A 35 0.98 11.34 8.98
N PRO A 36 1.17 10.07 8.59
CA PRO A 36 1.12 8.96 9.53
C PRO A 36 2.13 9.21 10.65
N THR A 37 1.65 9.17 11.90
CA THR A 37 2.50 9.31 13.08
C THR A 37 3.53 8.19 13.07
N ALA A 38 4.81 8.53 13.22
CA ALA A 38 5.88 7.54 13.31
C ALA A 38 5.60 6.56 14.47
N LEU A 39 5.73 5.27 14.20
CA LEU A 39 5.57 4.23 15.22
C LEU A 39 6.60 4.40 16.34
N SER A 40 6.17 4.24 17.59
CA SER A 40 7.03 4.36 18.77
C SER A 40 6.72 3.29 19.82
N GLY A 41 7.60 3.13 20.81
CA GLY A 41 7.38 2.21 21.93
C GLY A 41 7.36 0.72 21.54
N PRO A 42 6.62 -0.13 22.27
CA PRO A 42 6.59 -1.58 22.05
C PRO A 42 6.20 -2.01 20.63
N ILE A 43 5.31 -1.27 19.96
CA ILE A 43 4.92 -1.60 18.58
C ILE A 43 6.06 -1.38 17.59
N ALA A 44 6.86 -0.31 17.76
CA ALA A 44 8.04 -0.08 16.93
C ALA A 44 9.08 -1.19 17.11
N LYS A 45 9.24 -1.71 18.34
CA LYS A 45 10.12 -2.85 18.62
C LYS A 45 9.65 -4.12 17.90
N ALA A 46 8.36 -4.44 17.97
CA ALA A 46 7.79 -5.60 17.30
C ALA A 46 7.93 -5.52 15.77
N VAL A 47 7.68 -4.34 15.19
CA VAL A 47 7.88 -4.08 13.75
C VAL A 47 9.34 -4.23 13.35
N ALA A 48 10.27 -3.70 14.15
CA ALA A 48 11.70 -3.84 13.89
C ALA A 48 12.15 -5.32 13.95
N ALA A 49 11.70 -6.07 14.94
CA ALA A 49 11.99 -7.51 15.06
C ALA A 49 11.42 -8.30 13.88
N GLY A 50 10.15 -8.07 13.52
CA GLY A 50 9.53 -8.71 12.36
C GLY A 50 10.24 -8.38 11.05
N ARG A 51 10.73 -7.14 10.89
CA ARG A 51 11.56 -6.76 9.76
C ARG A 51 12.86 -7.55 9.70
N GLN A 52 13.52 -7.79 10.83
CA GLN A 52 14.75 -8.60 10.87
C GLN A 52 14.47 -10.03 10.43
N SER A 53 13.41 -10.66 10.95
CA SER A 53 13.01 -12.01 10.50
C SER A 53 12.67 -12.04 9.02
N PHE A 54 11.94 -11.04 8.51
CA PHE A 54 11.61 -10.93 7.08
C PHE A 54 12.86 -10.89 6.20
N LEU A 55 13.88 -10.16 6.61
CA LEU A 55 15.09 -9.96 5.81
C LEU A 55 16.07 -11.12 5.87
N HIS A 56 16.14 -11.81 7.01
CA HIS A 56 17.28 -12.68 7.33
C HIS A 56 16.91 -14.09 7.75
N ASP A 57 15.68 -14.35 8.20
CA ASP A 57 15.30 -15.67 8.67
C ASP A 57 14.97 -16.60 7.49
N THR A 58 15.61 -17.76 7.48
CA THR A 58 15.35 -18.83 6.51
C THR A 58 14.32 -19.84 7.03
N PHE A 59 13.97 -19.73 8.32
CA PHE A 59 13.10 -20.65 9.04
C PHE A 59 13.55 -22.12 8.90
N GLY A 60 14.87 -22.33 8.80
CA GLY A 60 15.48 -23.64 8.60
C GLY A 60 15.24 -24.26 7.21
N GLY A 61 14.83 -23.44 6.23
CA GLY A 61 14.51 -23.87 4.87
C GLY A 61 15.70 -23.87 3.90
N ASN A 62 15.40 -23.66 2.64
CA ASN A 62 16.31 -23.78 1.48
C ASN A 62 17.29 -22.61 1.29
N GLY A 63 17.64 -21.90 2.37
CA GLY A 63 18.53 -20.74 2.35
C GLY A 63 17.91 -19.44 1.84
N LYS A 64 16.63 -19.45 1.44
CA LYS A 64 15.89 -18.24 1.08
C LYS A 64 15.26 -17.59 2.31
N THR A 65 15.05 -16.30 2.20
CA THR A 65 14.31 -15.44 3.16
C THR A 65 13.11 -14.82 2.45
N CYS A 66 12.21 -14.13 3.16
CA CYS A 66 11.11 -13.40 2.53
C CYS A 66 11.63 -12.36 1.51
N SER A 67 12.74 -11.70 1.84
CA SER A 67 13.40 -10.71 0.97
C SER A 67 14.03 -11.29 -0.29
N SER A 68 14.16 -12.63 -0.39
CA SER A 68 14.62 -13.29 -1.62
C SER A 68 13.64 -13.13 -2.77
N CYS A 69 12.35 -12.88 -2.49
CA CYS A 69 11.33 -12.60 -3.51
C CYS A 69 10.68 -11.22 -3.34
N HIS A 70 10.45 -10.79 -2.10
CA HIS A 70 9.78 -9.53 -1.79
C HIS A 70 10.80 -8.39 -1.62
N THR A 71 11.10 -7.73 -2.73
CA THR A 71 12.17 -6.72 -2.82
C THR A 71 11.89 -5.46 -1.98
N ALA A 72 12.93 -4.66 -1.73
CA ALA A 72 12.87 -3.43 -0.93
C ALA A 72 12.13 -3.64 0.42
N ALA A 73 12.48 -4.73 1.11
CA ALA A 73 11.85 -5.15 2.37
C ALA A 73 10.32 -5.33 2.28
N GLY A 74 9.80 -5.70 1.11
CA GLY A 74 8.36 -5.87 0.84
C GLY A 74 7.67 -4.64 0.26
N GLN A 75 8.35 -3.49 0.16
CA GLN A 75 7.77 -2.29 -0.45
C GLN A 75 7.93 -2.24 -1.97
N GLY A 76 8.83 -3.07 -2.52
CA GLY A 76 9.06 -3.18 -3.96
C GLY A 76 8.23 -4.30 -4.61
N PRO A 77 8.30 -4.43 -5.94
CA PRO A 77 7.64 -5.52 -6.66
C PRO A 77 8.15 -6.88 -6.16
N THR A 78 7.25 -7.86 -6.12
CA THR A 78 7.61 -9.23 -5.78
C THR A 78 8.00 -9.98 -7.04
N MET A 79 9.17 -10.63 -7.03
CA MET A 79 9.68 -11.44 -8.13
C MET A 79 10.08 -12.81 -7.62
N THR A 80 9.55 -13.88 -8.20
CA THR A 80 9.92 -15.25 -7.84
C THR A 80 11.10 -15.74 -8.69
N PRO A 81 11.89 -16.73 -8.23
CA PRO A 81 13.05 -17.23 -8.99
C PRO A 81 12.70 -17.81 -10.37
N ASN A 82 11.45 -18.22 -10.58
CA ASN A 82 10.94 -18.71 -11.86
C ASN A 82 10.31 -17.62 -12.74
N GLY A 83 10.55 -16.34 -12.45
CA GLY A 83 10.07 -15.21 -13.26
C GLY A 83 8.62 -14.81 -13.03
N GLY A 84 7.98 -15.29 -11.95
CA GLY A 84 6.65 -14.83 -11.55
C GLY A 84 6.71 -13.42 -10.95
N HIS A 85 5.75 -12.58 -11.31
CA HIS A 85 5.64 -11.21 -10.81
C HIS A 85 4.34 -11.05 -10.02
N PHE A 86 4.46 -10.50 -8.81
CA PHE A 86 3.31 -10.20 -7.94
C PHE A 86 3.42 -8.77 -7.41
N PRO A 87 2.30 -8.18 -6.94
CA PRO A 87 2.32 -6.87 -6.28
C PRO A 87 3.29 -6.82 -5.09
N SER A 88 3.64 -5.60 -4.70
CA SER A 88 4.32 -5.32 -3.43
C SER A 88 3.48 -5.77 -2.24
N LEU A 89 4.13 -5.90 -1.08
CA LEU A 89 3.47 -6.19 0.18
C LEU A 89 3.00 -4.93 0.92
N ASP A 90 3.15 -3.76 0.33
CA ASP A 90 2.80 -2.48 0.94
C ASP A 90 1.30 -2.38 1.28
N ALA A 91 0.40 -3.00 0.51
CA ALA A 91 -1.02 -3.11 0.85
C ALA A 91 -1.45 -4.50 1.35
N ALA A 92 -0.52 -5.44 1.54
CA ALA A 92 -0.87 -6.84 1.74
C ALA A 92 -1.81 -7.05 2.92
N ALA A 93 -1.60 -6.35 4.05
CA ALA A 93 -2.40 -6.56 5.25
C ALA A 93 -3.84 -6.04 5.12
N THR A 94 -4.11 -5.06 4.24
CA THR A 94 -5.47 -4.52 4.07
C THR A 94 -6.43 -5.51 3.43
N HIS A 95 -5.90 -6.54 2.76
CA HIS A 95 -6.66 -7.56 2.06
C HIS A 95 -7.01 -8.77 2.92
N PHE A 96 -6.49 -8.87 4.15
CA PHE A 96 -6.79 -9.99 5.05
C PHE A 96 -7.78 -9.57 6.16
N PRO A 97 -8.65 -10.50 6.62
CA PRO A 97 -8.83 -11.86 6.13
C PRO A 97 -9.46 -11.92 4.72
N ARG A 98 -9.18 -13.00 3.97
CA ARG A 98 -9.77 -13.22 2.63
C ARG A 98 -10.06 -14.67 2.35
N TYR A 99 -11.05 -14.92 1.49
CA TYR A 99 -11.28 -16.24 0.93
C TYR A 99 -10.10 -16.64 0.03
N ASN A 100 -9.54 -17.83 0.25
CA ASN A 100 -8.51 -18.40 -0.59
C ASN A 100 -9.08 -19.61 -1.33
N ALA A 101 -9.23 -19.50 -2.66
CA ALA A 101 -9.83 -20.55 -3.48
C ALA A 101 -9.05 -21.87 -3.42
N ARG A 102 -7.72 -21.85 -3.28
CA ARG A 102 -6.91 -23.06 -3.14
C ARG A 102 -7.12 -23.74 -1.79
N ALA A 103 -7.31 -22.96 -0.73
CA ALA A 103 -7.56 -23.47 0.62
C ALA A 103 -9.04 -23.84 0.86
N GLY A 104 -9.96 -23.30 0.06
CA GLY A 104 -11.40 -23.52 0.17
C GLY A 104 -12.05 -22.83 1.39
N HIS A 105 -11.35 -21.93 2.06
CA HIS A 105 -11.84 -21.20 3.24
C HIS A 105 -11.20 -19.82 3.36
N VAL A 106 -11.68 -19.02 4.32
CA VAL A 106 -11.11 -17.72 4.67
C VAL A 106 -9.81 -17.91 5.44
N ILE A 107 -8.73 -17.28 4.98
CA ILE A 107 -7.41 -17.33 5.60
C ILE A 107 -7.04 -15.99 6.23
N THR A 108 -6.21 -16.05 7.27
CA THR A 108 -5.61 -14.88 7.91
C THR A 108 -4.29 -14.49 7.25
N LEU A 109 -3.74 -13.33 7.60
CA LEU A 109 -2.37 -12.96 7.21
C LEU A 109 -1.35 -13.96 7.80
N GLN A 110 -1.57 -14.47 9.00
CA GLN A 110 -0.73 -15.49 9.63
C GLN A 110 -0.70 -16.78 8.80
N ASP A 111 -1.86 -17.24 8.32
CA ASP A 111 -1.93 -18.42 7.44
C ASP A 111 -1.15 -18.21 6.14
N GLN A 112 -1.22 -17.00 5.55
CA GLN A 112 -0.47 -16.66 4.36
C GLN A 112 1.05 -16.66 4.62
N ILE A 113 1.51 -16.12 5.76
CA ILE A 113 2.92 -16.17 6.18
C ILE A 113 3.37 -17.63 6.30
N ARG A 114 2.59 -18.47 6.99
CA ARG A 114 2.91 -19.88 7.19
C ARG A 114 3.02 -20.63 5.87
N ALA A 115 2.06 -20.40 4.95
CA ALA A 115 2.09 -20.98 3.61
C ALA A 115 3.31 -20.53 2.79
N CYS A 116 3.74 -19.28 2.92
CA CYS A 116 4.96 -18.78 2.29
C CYS A 116 6.21 -19.48 2.85
N VAL A 117 6.34 -19.55 4.18
CA VAL A 117 7.50 -20.20 4.81
C VAL A 117 7.60 -21.67 4.40
N THR A 118 6.51 -22.42 4.43
CA THR A 118 6.52 -23.83 4.02
C THR A 118 6.71 -24.00 2.52
N GLY A 119 6.00 -23.23 1.69
CA GLY A 119 5.98 -23.44 0.25
C GLY A 119 7.15 -22.81 -0.50
N ALA A 120 7.47 -21.55 -0.20
CA ALA A 120 8.49 -20.78 -0.92
C ALA A 120 9.88 -20.93 -0.29
N LEU A 121 9.95 -20.87 1.05
CA LEU A 121 11.23 -21.01 1.76
C LEU A 121 11.57 -22.47 2.07
N GLY A 122 10.59 -23.39 2.01
CA GLY A 122 10.80 -24.79 2.40
C GLY A 122 11.15 -24.95 3.88
N GLY A 123 10.79 -23.98 4.72
CA GLY A 123 11.13 -23.94 6.13
C GLY A 123 9.99 -24.37 7.05
N LYS A 124 10.26 -24.35 8.36
CA LYS A 124 9.26 -24.59 9.41
C LYS A 124 8.66 -23.25 9.85
N PRO A 125 7.35 -23.01 9.60
CA PRO A 125 6.73 -21.76 9.99
C PRO A 125 6.69 -21.59 11.51
N PRO A 126 6.76 -20.34 12.03
CA PRO A 126 6.50 -20.08 13.45
C PRO A 126 5.09 -20.55 13.85
N ALA A 127 4.92 -20.92 15.12
CA ALA A 127 3.61 -21.26 15.65
C ALA A 127 2.66 -20.05 15.54
N PRO A 128 1.35 -20.23 15.26
CA PRO A 128 0.43 -19.12 15.06
C PRO A 128 0.38 -18.10 16.21
N ASP A 129 0.49 -18.56 17.45
CA ASP A 129 0.46 -17.79 18.69
C ASP A 129 1.85 -17.36 19.19
N SER A 130 2.91 -17.64 18.43
CA SER A 130 4.28 -17.27 18.81
C SER A 130 4.54 -15.76 18.76
N VAL A 131 5.51 -15.32 19.55
CA VAL A 131 6.07 -13.96 19.50
C VAL A 131 6.57 -13.64 18.08
N THR A 132 7.32 -14.55 17.46
CA THR A 132 7.83 -14.36 16.09
C THR A 132 6.72 -14.17 15.06
N MET A 133 5.62 -14.93 15.16
CA MET A 133 4.47 -14.71 14.27
C MET A 133 3.83 -13.33 14.50
N THR A 134 3.70 -12.91 15.77
CA THR A 134 3.19 -11.59 16.13
C THR A 134 4.07 -10.46 15.57
N GLU A 135 5.39 -10.61 15.65
CA GLU A 135 6.36 -9.65 15.11
C GLU A 135 6.29 -9.56 13.57
N LEU A 136 6.23 -10.70 12.87
CA LEU A 136 6.08 -10.75 11.42
C LEU A 136 4.76 -10.11 10.94
N VAL A 137 3.65 -10.41 11.61
CA VAL A 137 2.35 -9.78 11.34
C VAL A 137 2.41 -8.29 11.60
N SER A 138 3.05 -7.86 12.71
CA SER A 138 3.22 -6.44 13.04
C SER A 138 3.99 -5.72 11.94
N TYR A 139 5.09 -6.32 11.47
CA TYR A 139 5.88 -5.77 10.37
C TYR A 139 5.06 -5.63 9.08
N LEU A 140 4.42 -6.70 8.60
CA LEU A 140 3.63 -6.64 7.36
C LEU A 140 2.43 -5.69 7.47
N THR A 141 1.79 -5.62 8.65
CA THR A 141 0.72 -4.65 8.92
C THR A 141 1.23 -3.21 8.89
N SER A 142 2.44 -2.96 9.39
CA SER A 142 3.06 -1.64 9.36
C SER A 142 3.27 -1.10 7.94
N LEU A 143 3.54 -1.99 6.97
CA LEU A 143 3.70 -1.62 5.56
C LEU A 143 2.41 -1.03 4.98
N SER A 144 1.25 -1.42 5.54
CA SER A 144 -0.08 -1.03 5.09
C SER A 144 -0.70 0.15 5.85
N GLN A 145 0.04 0.79 6.75
CA GLN A 145 -0.50 1.93 7.49
C GLN A 145 -0.99 3.06 6.59
N GLY A 146 -2.15 3.63 6.95
CA GLY A 146 -2.79 4.73 6.22
C GLY A 146 -3.52 4.32 4.93
N LYS A 147 -3.46 3.04 4.54
CA LYS A 147 -4.20 2.53 3.38
C LYS A 147 -5.61 2.07 3.80
N PRO A 148 -6.63 2.24 2.94
CA PRO A 148 -7.98 1.77 3.23
C PRO A 148 -8.02 0.23 3.31
N MET A 149 -8.85 -0.29 4.22
CA MET A 149 -9.16 -1.72 4.27
C MET A 149 -9.91 -2.15 3.01
N ASP A 150 -9.51 -3.27 2.43
CA ASP A 150 -10.06 -3.81 1.18
C ASP A 150 -10.05 -5.35 1.24
N MET A 151 -10.80 -5.89 2.19
CA MET A 151 -10.85 -7.32 2.47
C MET A 151 -11.51 -8.11 1.33
N GLY A 152 -10.99 -9.30 1.05
CA GLY A 152 -11.61 -10.24 0.09
C GLY A 152 -11.14 -10.13 -1.36
N ARG A 153 -10.08 -9.36 -1.62
CA ARG A 153 -9.45 -9.23 -2.94
C ARG A 153 -8.36 -10.28 -3.24
#